data_AF-A0A3M1YR09-F1
#
_entry.id   AF-A0A3M1YR09-F1
#
_cell.length_a   1.000
_cell.length_b   1.000
_cell.length_c   1.000
_cell.angle_alpha   90.00
_cell.angle_beta   90.00
_cell.angle_gamma   90.00
#
_symmetry.space_group_name_H-M   'P 1'
#
loop_
_entity.id
_entity.type
_entity.pdbx_description
1 polymer ?
#
loop_
_entity_poly.entity_id
_entity_poly.type
_entity_poly.pdbx_seq_one_letter_code
_entity_poly.pdbx_strand_id
1 'polypeptide(L)'
;FYHNSFIIADPREAWVLETAGRFWAAQKVSGFRSISNGLTIGADYDQISPGAIEFARKKGWSRRGKPFDFAAAFSDFLYTRASKCRLRQALTRSLGEARKGRLDLRAALDILSVHNLPDDQFTPAKCSAASICMHPTGLLNPSQTTGSMVVEMAPDGPPEVWLSGTSNPCLSVYKPFFFGTDVLQKSTWNSPGARPDDSLWWRAERLHRRLCRDYPAGKALIAGERERLQSDFLAAVARADRKDRDVLSEISATAVARYRAFLERNLEKSAAFARKPVRGGWFYRIFRKKTDRAVRLD
;
A
#
# COMPACT_ATOMS: atom_id res chain seq x y z
N PHE A 1 23.51 -0.01 2.52
CA PHE A 1 22.92 -1.05 3.40
C PHE A 1 21.53 -0.63 3.91
N TYR A 2 20.57 -0.40 3.03
CA TYR A 2 19.18 -0.17 3.47
C TYR A 2 18.59 -1.48 3.99
N HIS A 3 17.99 -1.46 5.18
CA HIS A 3 17.24 -2.61 5.71
C HIS A 3 15.75 -2.32 5.70
N ASN A 4 15.27 -1.47 6.62
CA ASN A 4 13.86 -1.10 6.71
C ASN A 4 13.70 0.35 7.19
N SER A 5 12.55 0.92 6.83
CA SER A 5 12.05 2.16 7.40
C SER A 5 10.72 1.87 8.10
N PHE A 6 10.51 2.51 9.25
CA PHE A 6 9.33 2.34 10.09
C PHE A 6 8.63 3.69 10.26
N ILE A 7 7.31 3.65 10.30
CA ILE A 7 6.45 4.77 10.71
C ILE A 7 5.94 4.42 12.10
N ILE A 8 6.18 5.31 13.06
CA ILE A 8 5.77 5.16 14.46
C ILE A 8 4.93 6.37 14.79
N ALA A 9 3.74 6.18 15.34
CA ALA A 9 2.86 7.30 15.68
C ALA A 9 1.98 6.97 16.88
N ASP A 10 1.58 8.03 17.57
CA ASP A 10 0.50 8.06 18.55
C ASP A 10 -0.43 9.26 18.23
N PRO A 11 -1.48 9.55 19.03
CA PRO A 11 -2.36 10.68 18.76
C PRO A 11 -1.70 12.07 18.81
N ARG A 12 -0.46 12.19 19.31
CA ARG A 12 0.24 13.46 19.54
C ARG A 12 1.36 13.70 18.54
N GLU A 13 2.09 12.65 18.16
CA GLU A 13 3.24 12.78 17.29
C GLU A 13 3.49 11.56 16.41
N ALA A 14 4.28 11.78 15.37
CA ALA A 14 4.73 10.74 14.46
C ALA A 14 6.23 10.86 14.22
N TRP A 15 6.86 9.72 13.95
CA TRP A 15 8.28 9.54 13.74
C TRP A 15 8.54 8.60 12.57
N VAL A 16 9.62 8.87 11.85
CA VAL A 16 10.21 7.90 10.92
C VAL A 16 11.53 7.42 11.50
N LEU A 17 11.70 6.11 11.53
CA LEU A 17 12.95 5.44 11.90
C LEU A 17 13.49 4.70 10.68
N GLU A 18 14.75 4.91 10.32
CA GLU A 18 15.40 4.20 9.21
C GLU A 18 16.63 3.43 9.70
N THR A 19 16.81 2.20 9.22
CA THR A 19 17.86 1.29 9.69
C THR A 19 18.87 0.92 8.59
N ALA A 20 20.13 0.83 9.02
CA ALA A 20 21.27 0.39 8.21
C ALA A 20 22.16 -0.57 9.00
N GLY A 21 21.86 -1.87 8.90
CA GLY A 21 22.49 -2.91 9.71
C GLY A 21 22.10 -2.73 11.17
N ARG A 22 23.09 -2.57 12.04
CA ARG A 22 22.86 -2.28 13.48
C ARG A 22 22.64 -0.80 13.80
N PHE A 23 22.79 0.08 12.81
CA PHE A 23 22.67 1.52 13.00
C PHE A 23 21.29 2.01 12.58
N TRP A 24 20.84 3.11 13.17
CA TRP A 24 19.56 3.73 12.84
C TRP A 24 19.61 5.23 13.04
N ALA A 25 18.75 5.95 12.32
CA ALA A 25 18.43 7.35 12.55
C ALA A 25 16.91 7.51 12.64
N ALA A 26 16.45 8.42 13.48
CA ALA A 26 15.04 8.75 13.65
C ALA A 26 14.82 10.25 13.47
N GLN A 27 13.69 10.58 12.86
CA GLN A 27 13.26 11.96 12.65
C GLN A 27 11.80 12.11 13.03
N LYS A 28 11.50 13.14 13.81
CA LYS A 28 10.14 13.56 14.15
C LYS A 28 9.48 14.16 12.93
N VAL A 29 8.27 13.73 12.63
CA VAL A 29 7.51 14.20 11.47
C VAL A 29 6.86 15.53 11.79
N SER A 30 7.16 16.55 10.98
CA SER A 30 6.42 17.82 10.95
C SER A 30 5.65 17.92 9.64
N GLY A 31 4.32 17.90 9.71
CA GLY A 31 3.44 17.88 8.54
C GLY A 31 3.38 16.50 7.89
N PHE A 32 3.82 16.38 6.64
CA PHE A 32 3.74 15.15 5.86
C PHE A 32 5.13 14.54 5.64
N ARG A 33 5.27 13.23 5.87
CA ARG A 33 6.48 12.46 5.56
C ARG A 33 6.12 11.25 4.73
N SER A 34 6.95 10.93 3.76
CA SER A 34 6.84 9.71 2.97
C SER A 34 8.16 8.94 2.97
N ILE A 35 8.05 7.63 3.14
CA ILE A 35 9.17 6.69 3.05
C ILE A 35 8.97 5.74 1.87
N SER A 36 10.06 5.10 1.46
CA SER A 36 10.08 4.07 0.42
C SER A 36 11.25 3.12 0.70
N ASN A 37 11.57 2.21 -0.21
CA ASN A 37 12.71 1.28 -0.04
C ASN A 37 14.06 1.97 -0.27
N GLY A 38 14.37 3.00 0.50
CA GLY A 38 15.61 3.77 0.47
C GLY A 38 15.69 4.73 1.66
N LEU A 39 16.91 5.01 2.12
CA LEU A 39 17.16 5.96 3.21
C LEU A 39 16.90 7.39 2.75
N THR A 40 16.32 8.18 3.63
CA THR A 40 15.83 9.55 3.39
C THR A 40 16.15 10.51 4.53
N ILE A 41 16.51 10.02 5.72
CA ILE A 41 16.92 10.87 6.85
C ILE A 41 18.36 11.32 6.60
N GLY A 42 18.55 12.63 6.42
CA GLY A 42 19.83 13.23 6.05
C GLY A 42 20.64 13.63 7.28
N ALA A 43 21.09 14.89 7.30
CA ALA A 43 21.73 15.52 8.46
C ALA A 43 20.74 16.12 9.47
N ASP A 44 19.45 16.12 9.13
CA ASP A 44 18.32 16.65 9.88
C ASP A 44 17.64 15.59 10.77
N TYR A 45 18.39 14.57 11.20
CA TYR A 45 17.89 13.59 12.16
C TYR A 45 17.74 14.20 13.55
N ASP A 46 16.75 13.75 14.31
CA ASP A 46 16.58 14.12 15.71
C ASP A 46 17.30 13.15 16.64
N GLN A 47 17.39 11.87 16.24
CA GLN A 47 18.10 10.85 17.00
C GLN A 47 18.90 9.92 16.09
N ILE A 48 20.00 9.36 16.62
CA ILE A 48 20.85 8.41 15.92
C ILE A 48 21.42 7.38 16.88
N SER A 49 21.56 6.14 16.42
CA SER A 49 22.16 5.05 17.19
C SER A 49 23.63 5.37 17.57
N PRO A 50 24.07 5.03 18.79
CA PRO A 50 25.46 5.20 19.20
C PRO A 50 26.47 4.56 18.23
N GLY A 51 27.60 5.23 18.03
CA GLY A 51 28.71 4.73 17.19
C GLY A 51 28.48 4.77 15.67
N ALA A 52 27.31 5.17 15.17
CA ALA A 52 27.03 5.23 13.73
C ALA A 52 27.98 6.19 12.99
N ILE A 53 28.16 7.40 13.53
CA ILE A 53 29.02 8.44 12.94
C ILE A 53 30.49 8.00 12.92
N GLU A 54 30.96 7.44 14.04
CA GLU A 54 32.34 6.94 14.15
C GLU A 54 32.59 5.81 13.16
N PHE A 55 31.67 4.85 13.08
CA PHE A 55 31.77 3.74 12.14
C PHE A 55 31.83 4.23 10.69
N ALA A 56 30.93 5.14 10.30
CA ALA A 56 30.90 5.70 8.96
C ALA A 56 32.19 6.47 8.62
N ARG A 57 32.74 7.24 9.57
CA ARG A 57 34.03 7.93 9.41
C ARG A 57 35.19 6.94 9.26
N LYS A 58 35.23 5.88 10.09
CA LYS A 58 36.26 4.82 10.00
C LYS A 58 36.23 4.11 8.65
N LYS A 59 35.04 3.97 8.06
CA LYS A 59 34.85 3.40 6.71
C LYS A 59 35.08 4.39 5.58
N GLY A 60 35.34 5.67 5.87
CA GLY A 60 35.49 6.72 4.85
C GLY A 60 34.18 7.14 4.18
N TRP A 61 33.03 6.75 4.72
CA TRP A 61 31.70 7.06 4.16
C TRP A 61 31.20 8.45 4.57
N SER A 62 31.87 9.10 5.52
CA SER A 62 31.61 10.48 5.92
C SER A 62 32.93 11.20 6.19
N ARG A 63 33.05 12.45 5.73
CA ARG A 63 34.24 13.29 5.91
C ARG A 63 34.16 14.09 7.21
N ARG A 64 35.31 14.33 7.85
CA ARG A 64 35.40 15.25 9.00
C ARG A 64 35.09 16.69 8.56
N GLY A 65 34.50 17.50 9.44
CA GLY A 65 34.19 18.92 9.19
C GLY A 65 32.88 19.21 8.46
N LYS A 66 32.10 18.20 8.06
CA LYS A 66 30.73 18.37 7.54
C LYS A 66 29.71 17.76 8.51
N PRO A 67 28.46 18.29 8.55
CA PRO A 67 27.37 17.60 9.22
C PRO A 67 27.26 16.15 8.75
N PHE A 68 27.02 15.24 9.68
CA PHE A 68 26.86 13.84 9.34
C PHE A 68 25.50 13.65 8.66
N ASP A 69 25.46 13.02 7.49
CA ASP A 69 24.23 12.72 6.75
C ASP A 69 24.03 11.20 6.72
N PHE A 70 22.99 10.71 7.40
CA PHE A 70 22.78 9.26 7.60
C PHE A 70 22.47 8.56 6.29
N ALA A 71 21.53 9.11 5.51
CA ALA A 71 21.18 8.58 4.20
C ALA A 71 22.39 8.58 3.25
N ALA A 72 23.17 9.66 3.17
CA ALA A 72 24.33 9.72 2.30
C ALA A 72 25.43 8.73 2.72
N ALA A 73 25.66 8.55 4.03
CA ALA A 73 26.70 7.67 4.55
C ALA A 73 26.36 6.18 4.40
N PHE A 74 25.09 5.80 4.52
CA PHE A 74 24.67 4.39 4.58
C PHE A 74 23.86 3.90 3.37
N SER A 75 23.47 4.79 2.46
CA SER A 75 22.76 4.41 1.23
C SER A 75 23.64 3.61 0.28
N ASP A 76 23.02 2.64 -0.37
CA ASP A 76 23.60 1.98 -1.53
C ASP A 76 23.08 2.66 -2.79
N PHE A 77 23.97 3.32 -3.53
CA PHE A 77 23.61 4.08 -4.73
C PHE A 77 23.03 3.21 -5.86
N LEU A 78 23.50 1.97 -6.01
CA LEU A 78 23.06 1.07 -7.08
C LEU A 78 21.68 0.51 -6.78
N TYR A 79 21.45 0.03 -5.55
CA TYR A 79 20.18 -0.57 -5.14
C TYR A 79 19.03 0.46 -5.11
N THR A 80 19.32 1.68 -4.67
CA THR A 80 18.31 2.76 -4.59
C THR A 80 17.84 3.27 -5.96
N ARG A 81 18.69 3.21 -7.00
CA ARG A 81 18.27 3.55 -8.38
C ARG A 81 17.42 2.45 -9.01
N ALA A 82 17.80 1.18 -8.84
CA ALA A 82 17.08 0.05 -9.43
C ALA A 82 15.64 -0.11 -8.91
N SER A 83 15.39 0.21 -7.63
CA SER A 83 14.06 0.08 -7.01
C SER A 83 13.06 1.17 -7.42
N LYS A 84 13.51 2.24 -8.09
CA LYS A 84 12.73 3.47 -8.35
C LYS A 84 12.09 4.06 -7.08
N CYS A 85 12.63 3.76 -5.90
CA CYS A 85 12.04 4.14 -4.62
C CYS A 85 11.91 5.67 -4.47
N ARG A 86 12.88 6.43 -5.00
CA ARG A 86 12.87 7.89 -5.02
C ARG A 86 11.74 8.48 -5.86
N LEU A 87 11.42 7.89 -7.02
CA LEU A 87 10.31 8.35 -7.86
C LEU A 87 8.97 8.10 -7.17
N ARG A 88 8.80 6.90 -6.60
CA ARG A 88 7.60 6.54 -5.85
C ARG A 88 7.40 7.44 -4.62
N GLN A 89 8.49 7.70 -3.89
CA GLN A 89 8.48 8.60 -2.73
C GLN A 89 8.18 10.05 -3.14
N ALA A 90 8.77 10.54 -4.22
CA ALA A 90 8.51 11.89 -4.71
C ALA A 90 7.03 12.06 -5.10
N LEU A 91 6.44 11.03 -5.73
CA LEU A 91 5.03 11.02 -6.06
C LEU A 91 4.15 11.09 -4.80
N THR A 92 4.31 10.17 -3.84
CA THR A 92 3.54 10.20 -2.58
C THR A 92 3.75 11.48 -1.80
N ARG A 93 4.99 12.00 -1.75
CA ARG A 93 5.32 13.28 -1.14
C ARG A 93 4.56 14.42 -1.77
N SER A 94 4.60 14.55 -3.10
CA SER A 94 3.90 15.62 -3.81
C SER A 94 2.39 15.58 -3.58
N LEU A 95 1.78 14.39 -3.59
CA LEU A 95 0.34 14.22 -3.36
C LEU A 95 -0.05 14.57 -1.92
N GLY A 96 0.75 14.16 -0.93
CA GLY A 96 0.51 14.47 0.47
C GLY A 96 0.73 15.95 0.80
N GLU A 97 1.80 16.55 0.28
CA GLU A 97 2.10 17.97 0.46
C GLU A 97 1.07 18.88 -0.23
N ALA A 98 0.53 18.47 -1.39
CA ALA A 98 -0.58 19.17 -2.04
C ALA A 98 -1.87 19.19 -1.18
N ARG A 99 -1.96 18.31 -0.17
CA ARG A 99 -3.04 18.24 0.82
C ARG A 99 -2.58 18.69 2.21
N LYS A 100 -1.47 19.43 2.34
CA LYS A 100 -0.97 19.88 3.65
C LYS A 100 -2.05 20.64 4.42
N GLY A 101 -2.29 20.24 5.67
CA GLY A 101 -3.33 20.79 6.54
C GLY A 101 -4.77 20.35 6.19
N ARG A 102 -4.95 19.53 5.13
CA ARG A 102 -6.24 19.05 4.62
C ARG A 102 -6.20 17.57 4.22
N LEU A 103 -5.18 16.84 4.64
CA LEU A 103 -5.06 15.42 4.35
C LEU A 103 -6.06 14.68 5.24
N ASP A 104 -7.13 14.20 4.63
CA ASP A 104 -8.12 13.36 5.29
C ASP A 104 -7.87 11.87 4.98
N LEU A 105 -8.58 11.02 5.70
CA LEU A 105 -8.53 9.58 5.50
C LEU A 105 -8.79 9.19 4.04
N ARG A 106 -9.80 9.78 3.40
CA ARG A 106 -10.14 9.48 2.00
C ARG A 106 -8.96 9.73 1.06
N ALA A 107 -8.32 10.90 1.19
CA ALA A 107 -7.15 11.25 0.42
C ALA A 107 -5.97 10.30 0.68
N ALA A 108 -5.77 9.84 1.93
CA ALA A 108 -4.74 8.85 2.23
C ALA A 108 -5.00 7.49 1.51
N LEU A 109 -6.25 7.02 1.50
CA LEU A 109 -6.64 5.80 0.77
C LEU A 109 -6.42 5.94 -0.75
N ASP A 110 -6.76 7.11 -1.29
CA ASP A 110 -6.60 7.43 -2.71
C ASP A 110 -5.12 7.48 -3.11
N ILE A 111 -4.26 8.13 -2.32
CA ILE A 111 -2.79 8.19 -2.55
C ILE A 111 -2.21 6.78 -2.65
N LEU A 112 -2.60 5.87 -1.77
CA LEU A 112 -2.12 4.48 -1.77
C LEU A 112 -2.61 3.64 -2.97
N SER A 113 -3.50 4.20 -3.78
CA SER A 113 -4.07 3.56 -4.97
C SER A 113 -3.50 4.09 -6.29
N VAL A 114 -2.60 5.07 -6.24
CA VAL A 114 -2.07 5.76 -7.44
C VAL A 114 -0.96 4.98 -8.15
N HIS A 115 -0.83 5.21 -9.46
CA HIS A 115 0.21 4.65 -10.33
C HIS A 115 1.21 5.70 -10.82
N ASN A 116 2.25 5.24 -11.52
CA ASN A 116 3.28 6.10 -12.12
C ASN A 116 2.82 6.89 -13.36
N LEU A 117 1.57 6.76 -13.79
CA LEU A 117 0.98 7.44 -14.95
C LEU A 117 -0.41 7.94 -14.57
N PRO A 118 -0.93 8.98 -15.28
CA PRO A 118 -2.33 9.35 -15.22
C PRO A 118 -3.27 8.18 -15.52
N ASP A 119 -4.45 8.18 -14.88
CA ASP A 119 -5.41 7.07 -14.89
C ASP A 119 -5.90 6.68 -16.30
N ASP A 120 -6.07 7.67 -17.18
CA ASP A 120 -6.47 7.51 -18.58
C ASP A 120 -5.37 6.92 -19.48
N GLN A 121 -4.12 7.03 -19.05
CA GLN A 121 -2.94 6.51 -19.77
C GLN A 121 -2.42 5.19 -19.19
N PHE A 122 -2.79 4.89 -17.95
CA PHE A 122 -2.32 3.74 -17.21
C PHE A 122 -2.97 2.44 -17.70
N THR A 123 -2.13 1.41 -17.82
CA THR A 123 -2.56 0.01 -17.86
C THR A 123 -1.56 -0.80 -17.03
N PRO A 124 -1.95 -1.97 -16.49
CA PRO A 124 -1.04 -2.83 -15.74
C PRO A 124 0.26 -3.11 -16.49
N ALA A 125 0.22 -3.30 -17.81
CA ALA A 125 1.39 -3.52 -18.66
C ALA A 125 2.38 -2.34 -18.69
N LYS A 126 1.93 -1.12 -18.41
CA LYS A 126 2.75 0.10 -18.34
C LYS A 126 3.22 0.43 -16.91
N CYS A 127 2.85 -0.40 -15.93
CA CYS A 127 3.25 -0.18 -14.54
C CYS A 127 4.76 -0.29 -14.38
N SER A 128 5.29 0.45 -13.41
CA SER A 128 6.67 0.28 -12.98
C SER A 128 6.78 0.29 -11.46
N ALA A 129 7.97 -0.01 -10.93
CA ALA A 129 8.25 0.10 -9.50
C ALA A 129 8.07 1.52 -8.93
N ALA A 130 7.88 2.55 -9.78
CA ALA A 130 7.52 3.90 -9.34
C ALA A 130 6.04 4.02 -8.91
N SER A 131 5.17 3.08 -9.29
CA SER A 131 3.76 3.06 -8.85
C SER A 131 3.64 2.73 -7.36
N ILE A 132 2.62 3.30 -6.72
CA ILE A 132 2.29 2.99 -5.32
C ILE A 132 1.43 1.72 -5.28
N CYS A 133 0.36 1.69 -6.09
CA CYS A 133 -0.33 0.45 -6.43
C CYS A 133 0.44 -0.28 -7.54
N MET A 134 1.39 -1.13 -7.17
CA MET A 134 2.25 -1.84 -8.11
C MET A 134 1.53 -3.04 -8.73
N HIS A 135 1.56 -3.11 -10.05
CA HIS A 135 1.14 -4.28 -10.84
C HIS A 135 2.38 -4.96 -11.44
N PRO A 136 2.39 -6.30 -11.48
CA PRO A 136 3.51 -7.04 -12.03
C PRO A 136 3.49 -6.96 -13.56
N THR A 137 4.65 -6.74 -14.16
CA THR A 137 4.80 -6.50 -15.61
C THR A 137 5.75 -7.44 -16.33
N GLY A 138 6.58 -8.18 -15.60
CA GLY A 138 7.56 -9.07 -16.20
C GLY A 138 8.71 -9.38 -15.26
N LEU A 139 9.79 -9.95 -15.82
CA LEU A 139 10.98 -10.33 -15.07
C LEU A 139 11.62 -9.16 -14.31
N LEU A 140 11.63 -7.97 -14.90
CA LEU A 140 12.24 -6.77 -14.30
C LEU A 140 11.33 -6.06 -13.28
N ASN A 141 10.05 -6.44 -13.19
CA ASN A 141 9.11 -5.94 -12.20
C ASN A 141 8.06 -7.04 -11.92
N PRO A 142 8.43 -8.09 -11.17
CA PRO A 142 7.58 -9.25 -10.91
C PRO A 142 6.68 -9.04 -9.68
N SER A 143 6.94 -8.00 -8.90
CA SER A 143 6.26 -7.73 -7.64
C SER A 143 4.89 -7.06 -7.84
N GLN A 144 4.02 -7.21 -6.83
CA GLN A 144 2.65 -6.69 -6.82
C GLN A 144 2.34 -6.12 -5.43
N THR A 145 1.50 -5.09 -5.36
CA THR A 145 0.90 -4.65 -4.09
C THR A 145 -0.12 -5.70 -3.64
N THR A 146 0.20 -6.43 -2.57
CA THR A 146 -0.61 -7.54 -2.03
C THR A 146 -1.64 -7.10 -0.98
N GLY A 147 -1.49 -5.88 -0.48
CA GLY A 147 -2.36 -5.24 0.49
C GLY A 147 -1.93 -3.80 0.72
N SER A 148 -2.77 -3.06 1.43
CA SER A 148 -2.57 -1.66 1.78
C SER A 148 -3.35 -1.33 3.03
N MET A 149 -2.79 -0.43 3.83
CA MET A 149 -3.26 -0.06 5.16
C MET A 149 -3.13 1.45 5.39
N VAL A 150 -4.15 2.05 5.98
CA VAL A 150 -4.09 3.37 6.61
C VAL A 150 -4.48 3.21 8.06
N VAL A 151 -3.77 3.87 8.96
CA VAL A 151 -4.14 3.94 10.38
C VAL A 151 -4.39 5.40 10.73
N GLU A 152 -5.57 5.70 11.24
CA GLU A 152 -5.91 7.00 11.79
C GLU A 152 -5.88 6.91 13.32
N MET A 153 -5.03 7.73 13.95
CA MET A 153 -4.95 7.81 15.40
C MET A 153 -6.06 8.75 15.89
N ALA A 154 -7.15 8.19 16.37
CA ALA A 154 -8.24 8.96 16.96
C ALA A 154 -7.79 9.55 18.32
N PRO A 155 -7.97 10.85 18.58
CA PRO A 155 -7.65 11.45 19.89
C PRO A 155 -8.47 10.85 21.04
N ASP A 156 -9.73 10.50 20.78
CA ASP A 156 -10.73 10.13 21.78
C ASP A 156 -11.33 8.73 21.58
N GLY A 157 -10.56 7.78 21.06
CA GLY A 157 -11.03 6.41 20.80
C GLY A 157 -9.91 5.45 20.40
N PRO A 158 -10.23 4.17 20.10
CA PRO A 158 -9.25 3.23 19.58
C PRO A 158 -8.75 3.70 18.19
N PRO A 159 -7.49 3.37 17.81
CA PRO A 159 -7.02 3.62 16.45
C PRO A 159 -7.91 2.94 15.40
N GLU A 160 -8.17 3.66 14.32
CA GLU A 160 -8.93 3.14 13.18
C GLU A 160 -7.97 2.55 12.15
N VAL A 161 -8.12 1.27 11.83
CA VAL A 161 -7.25 0.55 10.91
C VAL A 161 -8.03 0.21 9.64
N TRP A 162 -7.72 0.91 8.57
CA TRP A 162 -8.34 0.73 7.27
C TRP A 162 -7.49 -0.21 6.41
N LEU A 163 -8.00 -1.41 6.15
CA LEU A 163 -7.30 -2.42 5.37
C LEU A 163 -8.01 -2.65 4.04
N SER A 164 -7.27 -2.65 2.94
CA SER A 164 -7.76 -3.23 1.68
C SER A 164 -7.95 -4.75 1.81
N GLY A 165 -7.08 -5.43 2.57
CA GLY A 165 -7.14 -6.88 2.80
C GLY A 165 -7.06 -7.73 1.53
N THR A 166 -6.76 -7.11 0.39
CA THR A 166 -6.70 -7.72 -0.94
C THR A 166 -5.65 -7.00 -1.78
N SER A 167 -5.23 -7.62 -2.88
CA SER A 167 -4.25 -7.04 -3.80
C SER A 167 -4.76 -5.79 -4.53
N ASN A 168 -3.86 -5.03 -5.16
CA ASN A 168 -4.18 -3.93 -6.07
C ASN A 168 -5.22 -2.93 -5.50
N PRO A 169 -4.84 -2.05 -4.55
CA PRO A 169 -5.75 -1.08 -3.93
C PRO A 169 -6.59 -0.25 -4.91
N CYS A 170 -6.08 0.02 -6.12
CA CYS A 170 -6.82 0.70 -7.18
C CYS A 170 -8.09 -0.02 -7.67
N LEU A 171 -8.27 -1.30 -7.36
CA LEU A 171 -9.46 -2.12 -7.66
C LEU A 171 -10.19 -2.59 -6.39
N SER A 172 -9.61 -2.34 -5.20
CA SER A 172 -10.15 -2.77 -3.90
C SER A 172 -11.04 -1.69 -3.27
N VAL A 173 -11.71 -2.08 -2.18
CA VAL A 173 -12.31 -1.19 -1.17
C VAL A 173 -11.61 -1.42 0.16
N TYR A 174 -11.36 -0.36 0.93
CA TYR A 174 -10.81 -0.45 2.28
C TYR A 174 -11.92 -0.65 3.29
N LYS A 175 -11.73 -1.60 4.21
CA LYS A 175 -12.66 -1.89 5.29
C LYS A 175 -12.07 -1.40 6.62
N PRO A 176 -12.87 -0.79 7.49
CA PRO A 176 -12.43 -0.36 8.80
C PRO A 176 -12.32 -1.54 9.77
N PHE A 177 -11.38 -1.45 10.69
CA PHE A 177 -11.18 -2.36 11.81
C PHE A 177 -10.70 -1.55 13.02
N PHE A 178 -11.03 -2.03 14.22
CA PHE A 178 -10.77 -1.29 15.46
C PHE A 178 -10.16 -2.20 16.51
N PHE A 179 -9.23 -1.67 17.29
CA PHE A 179 -8.67 -2.37 18.44
C PHE A 179 -9.75 -2.66 19.48
N GLY A 180 -9.70 -3.85 20.08
CA GLY A 180 -10.69 -4.31 21.06
C GLY A 180 -11.95 -4.93 20.46
N THR A 181 -12.00 -5.13 19.14
CA THR A 181 -13.03 -5.92 18.44
C THR A 181 -12.49 -7.31 18.08
N ASP A 182 -13.39 -8.24 17.80
CA ASP A 182 -13.13 -9.65 17.50
C ASP A 182 -13.26 -10.01 16.01
N VAL A 183 -13.57 -9.03 15.16
CA VAL A 183 -13.77 -9.28 13.73
C VAL A 183 -12.56 -9.88 13.04
N LEU A 184 -11.32 -9.60 13.49
CA LEU A 184 -10.08 -10.15 12.93
C LEU A 184 -9.58 -11.43 13.61
N GLN A 185 -10.40 -12.08 14.46
CA GLN A 185 -9.99 -13.35 15.08
C GLN A 185 -9.73 -14.44 14.03
N LYS A 186 -8.69 -15.25 14.26
CA LYS A 186 -8.25 -16.30 13.33
C LYS A 186 -9.36 -17.30 12.97
N SER A 187 -10.28 -17.57 13.89
CA SER A 187 -11.46 -18.42 13.68
C SER A 187 -12.40 -17.90 12.58
N THR A 188 -12.38 -16.59 12.31
CA THR A 188 -13.29 -15.92 11.36
C THR A 188 -12.69 -15.82 9.95
N TRP A 189 -11.39 -16.10 9.77
CA TRP A 189 -10.67 -15.87 8.52
C TRP A 189 -9.88 -17.07 8.02
N ASN A 190 -10.04 -17.35 6.73
CA ASN A 190 -9.18 -18.28 6.01
C ASN A 190 -7.90 -17.55 5.59
N SER A 191 -6.74 -18.02 6.07
CA SER A 191 -5.44 -17.53 5.59
C SER A 191 -5.21 -18.00 4.14
N PRO A 192 -4.90 -17.08 3.21
CA PRO A 192 -4.68 -17.45 1.81
C PRO A 192 -3.44 -18.34 1.66
N GLY A 193 -3.58 -19.43 0.89
CA GLY A 193 -2.46 -20.28 0.49
C GLY A 193 -1.73 -19.76 -0.76
N ALA A 194 -0.74 -20.52 -1.23
CA ALA A 194 -0.05 -20.25 -2.49
C ALA A 194 -0.91 -20.51 -3.75
N ARG A 195 -2.07 -21.16 -3.57
CA ARG A 195 -3.03 -21.47 -4.64
C ARG A 195 -4.39 -20.86 -4.32
N PRO A 196 -5.21 -20.57 -5.34
CA PRO A 196 -6.55 -20.05 -5.18
C PRO A 196 -7.41 -20.91 -4.25
N ASP A 197 -7.99 -20.25 -3.25
CA ASP A 197 -8.93 -20.79 -2.29
C ASP A 197 -10.11 -19.79 -2.11
N ASP A 198 -10.95 -20.04 -1.12
CA ASP A 198 -12.11 -19.19 -0.79
C ASP A 198 -11.79 -18.04 0.19
N SER A 199 -10.50 -17.80 0.49
CA SER A 199 -10.10 -16.62 1.25
C SER A 199 -10.53 -15.35 0.53
N LEU A 200 -10.77 -14.29 1.32
CA LEU A 200 -11.12 -12.98 0.77
C LEU A 200 -10.08 -12.50 -0.25
N TRP A 201 -8.81 -12.76 0.03
CA TRP A 201 -7.70 -12.35 -0.82
C TRP A 201 -7.76 -13.02 -2.20
N TRP A 202 -7.96 -14.35 -2.25
CA TRP A 202 -8.02 -15.07 -3.52
C TRP A 202 -9.28 -14.78 -4.33
N ARG A 203 -10.43 -14.60 -3.66
CA ARG A 203 -11.68 -14.16 -4.33
C ARG A 203 -11.48 -12.81 -5.02
N ALA A 204 -10.83 -11.86 -4.35
CA ALA A 204 -10.51 -10.56 -4.93
C ALA A 204 -9.43 -10.65 -6.01
N GLU A 205 -8.36 -11.41 -5.81
CA GLU A 205 -7.31 -11.60 -6.81
C GLU A 205 -7.85 -12.19 -8.11
N ARG A 206 -8.79 -13.16 -8.04
CA ARG A 206 -9.49 -13.68 -9.24
C ARG A 206 -10.22 -12.58 -10.01
N LEU A 207 -10.95 -11.72 -9.31
CA LEU A 207 -11.62 -10.56 -9.92
C LEU A 207 -10.58 -9.61 -10.52
N HIS A 208 -9.58 -9.19 -9.74
CA HIS A 208 -8.57 -8.22 -10.17
C HIS A 208 -7.80 -8.69 -11.40
N ARG A 209 -7.38 -9.96 -11.45
CA ARG A 209 -6.71 -10.55 -12.62
C ARG A 209 -7.59 -10.49 -13.86
N ARG A 210 -8.88 -10.78 -13.70
CA ARG A 210 -9.86 -10.75 -14.79
C ARG A 210 -10.08 -9.33 -15.31
N LEU A 211 -10.26 -8.36 -14.42
CA LEU A 211 -10.37 -6.94 -14.80
C LEU A 211 -9.10 -6.44 -15.49
N CYS A 212 -7.92 -6.88 -15.05
CA CYS A 212 -6.64 -6.49 -15.64
C CYS A 212 -6.41 -6.99 -17.08
N ARG A 213 -7.20 -7.95 -17.59
CA ARG A 213 -7.12 -8.40 -19.00
C ARG A 213 -7.47 -7.26 -19.96
N ASP A 214 -8.39 -6.39 -19.56
CA ASP A 214 -8.75 -5.16 -20.24
C ASP A 214 -9.01 -4.07 -19.20
N TYR A 215 -7.91 -3.55 -18.63
CA TYR A 215 -7.93 -2.75 -17.40
C TYR A 215 -8.84 -1.51 -17.46
N PRO A 216 -8.82 -0.65 -18.52
CA PRO A 216 -9.72 0.51 -18.55
C PRO A 216 -11.19 0.12 -18.47
N ALA A 217 -11.61 -0.86 -19.26
CA ALA A 217 -12.99 -1.36 -19.25
C ALA A 217 -13.33 -2.11 -17.95
N GLY A 218 -12.39 -2.88 -17.41
CA GLY A 218 -12.57 -3.62 -16.16
C GLY A 218 -12.65 -2.72 -14.93
N LYS A 219 -11.80 -1.68 -14.85
CA LYS A 219 -11.86 -0.66 -13.80
C LYS A 219 -13.20 0.10 -13.87
N ALA A 220 -13.60 0.53 -15.08
CA ALA A 220 -14.86 1.23 -15.30
C ALA A 220 -16.08 0.38 -14.89
N LEU A 221 -16.05 -0.94 -15.14
CA LEU A 221 -17.14 -1.86 -14.78
C LEU A 221 -17.50 -1.80 -13.29
N ILE A 222 -16.50 -1.69 -12.41
CA ILE A 222 -16.69 -1.74 -10.96
C ILE A 222 -16.66 -0.35 -10.30
N ALA A 223 -16.19 0.69 -11.01
CA ALA A 223 -15.84 1.98 -10.42
C ALA A 223 -16.98 2.59 -9.60
N GLY A 224 -18.18 2.70 -10.16
CA GLY A 224 -19.32 3.31 -9.46
C GLY A 224 -19.75 2.55 -8.20
N GLU A 225 -19.75 1.21 -8.24
CA GLU A 225 -20.11 0.38 -7.08
C GLU A 225 -19.02 0.43 -6.01
N ARG A 226 -17.75 0.39 -6.42
CA ARG A 226 -16.57 0.50 -5.55
C ARG A 226 -16.55 1.84 -4.80
N GLU A 227 -16.78 2.94 -5.52
CA GLU A 227 -16.81 4.29 -4.93
C GLU A 227 -17.95 4.45 -3.92
N ARG A 228 -19.17 4.02 -4.27
CA ARG A 228 -20.29 4.03 -3.32
C ARG A 228 -19.98 3.23 -2.08
N LEU A 229 -19.42 2.02 -2.23
CA LEU A 229 -19.09 1.17 -1.10
C LEU A 229 -18.03 1.81 -0.18
N GLN A 230 -16.99 2.41 -0.76
CA GLN A 230 -15.96 3.13 0.01
C GLN A 230 -16.54 4.32 0.76
N SER A 231 -17.40 5.12 0.11
CA SER A 231 -18.07 6.26 0.73
C SER A 231 -19.01 5.85 1.86
N ASP A 232 -19.78 4.77 1.68
CA ASP A 232 -20.68 4.27 2.71
C ASP A 232 -19.91 3.82 3.96
N PHE A 233 -18.76 3.14 3.78
CA PHE A 233 -17.95 2.72 4.92
C PHE A 233 -17.34 3.91 5.66
N LEU A 234 -16.83 4.90 4.94
CA LEU A 234 -16.33 6.15 5.54
C LEU A 234 -17.45 6.88 6.31
N ALA A 235 -18.63 6.97 5.74
CA ALA A 235 -19.78 7.62 6.37
C ALA A 235 -20.28 6.85 7.61
N ALA A 236 -20.26 5.51 7.57
CA ALA A 236 -20.63 4.68 8.71
C ALA A 236 -19.70 4.93 9.91
N VAL A 237 -18.37 4.94 9.68
CA VAL A 237 -17.39 5.22 10.73
C VAL A 237 -17.51 6.65 11.25
N ALA A 238 -17.71 7.64 10.37
CA ALA A 238 -17.87 9.04 10.76
C ALA A 238 -19.10 9.31 11.65
N ARG A 239 -20.12 8.45 11.61
CA ARG A 239 -21.35 8.57 12.41
C ARG A 239 -21.34 7.69 13.67
N ALA A 240 -20.34 6.83 13.82
CA ALA A 240 -20.28 5.86 14.90
C ALA A 240 -19.95 6.50 16.24
N ASP A 241 -20.52 5.97 17.33
CA ASP A 241 -19.95 6.21 18.66
C ASP A 241 -18.66 5.39 18.78
N ARG A 242 -17.52 6.09 18.76
CA ARG A 242 -16.18 5.49 18.82
C ARG A 242 -15.87 4.81 20.15
N LYS A 243 -16.70 4.98 21.18
CA LYS A 243 -16.54 4.31 22.48
C LYS A 243 -17.31 2.98 22.55
N ASP A 244 -18.30 2.80 21.69
CA ASP A 244 -19.11 1.59 21.64
C ASP A 244 -18.45 0.51 20.77
N ARG A 245 -17.90 -0.51 21.44
CA ARG A 245 -17.18 -1.59 20.75
C ARG A 245 -18.10 -2.48 19.92
N ASP A 246 -19.36 -2.63 20.31
CA ASP A 246 -20.31 -3.46 19.60
C ASP A 246 -20.69 -2.80 18.28
N VAL A 247 -20.94 -1.49 18.30
CA VAL A 247 -21.15 -0.67 17.10
C VAL A 247 -19.94 -0.74 16.16
N LEU A 248 -18.72 -0.60 16.69
CA LEU A 248 -17.49 -0.69 15.89
C LEU A 248 -17.27 -2.09 15.29
N SER A 249 -17.61 -3.14 16.04
CA SER A 249 -17.56 -4.53 15.56
C SER A 249 -18.57 -4.75 14.44
N GLU A 250 -19.81 -4.29 14.60
CA GLU A 250 -20.87 -4.40 13.60
C GLU A 250 -20.51 -3.67 12.29
N ILE A 251 -19.95 -2.46 12.38
CA ILE A 251 -19.48 -1.70 11.21
C ILE A 251 -18.43 -2.52 10.43
N SER A 252 -17.45 -3.07 11.14
CA SER A 252 -16.37 -3.87 10.54
C SER A 252 -16.92 -5.14 9.88
N ALA A 253 -17.80 -5.88 10.58
CA ALA A 253 -18.44 -7.10 10.07
C ALA A 253 -19.31 -6.82 8.84
N THR A 254 -20.12 -5.74 8.88
CA THR A 254 -20.96 -5.30 7.77
C THR A 254 -20.11 -4.90 6.57
N ALA A 255 -19.01 -4.18 6.78
CA ALA A 255 -18.11 -3.80 5.69
C ALA A 255 -17.50 -5.03 4.99
N VAL A 256 -17.09 -6.04 5.76
CA VAL A 256 -16.58 -7.31 5.22
C VAL A 256 -17.65 -8.07 4.45
N ALA A 257 -18.86 -8.19 4.99
CA ALA A 257 -19.98 -8.88 4.33
C ALA A 257 -20.37 -8.20 3.01
N ARG A 258 -20.51 -6.87 3.01
CA ARG A 258 -20.85 -6.09 1.81
C ARG A 258 -19.74 -6.17 0.75
N TYR A 259 -18.47 -6.21 1.17
CA TYR A 259 -17.37 -6.41 0.23
C TYR A 259 -17.32 -7.82 -0.36
N ARG A 260 -17.63 -8.87 0.41
CA ARG A 260 -17.78 -10.24 -0.12
C ARG A 260 -18.87 -10.30 -1.19
N ALA A 261 -20.02 -9.69 -0.94
CA ALA A 261 -21.12 -9.62 -1.90
C ALA A 261 -20.75 -8.79 -3.15
N PHE A 262 -19.96 -7.72 -2.98
CA PHE A 262 -19.39 -6.96 -4.10
C PHE A 262 -18.49 -7.84 -4.98
N LEU A 263 -17.62 -8.66 -4.37
CA LEU A 263 -16.74 -9.57 -5.11
C LEU A 263 -17.53 -10.60 -5.91
N GLU A 264 -18.55 -11.22 -5.30
CA GLU A 264 -19.42 -12.22 -5.95
C GLU A 264 -20.11 -11.64 -7.19
N ARG A 265 -20.85 -10.53 -7.02
CA ARG A 265 -21.54 -9.86 -8.12
C ARG A 265 -20.59 -9.45 -9.24
N ASN A 266 -19.42 -8.91 -8.89
CA ASN A 266 -18.49 -8.42 -9.90
C ASN A 266 -17.67 -9.54 -10.56
N LEU A 267 -17.50 -10.68 -9.91
CA LEU A 267 -17.01 -11.90 -10.57
C LEU A 267 -18.01 -12.38 -11.63
N GLU A 268 -19.31 -12.35 -11.37
CA GLU A 268 -20.33 -12.70 -12.36
C GLU A 268 -20.37 -11.69 -13.52
N LYS A 269 -20.50 -10.39 -13.22
CA LYS A 269 -20.51 -9.32 -14.24
C LYS A 269 -19.28 -9.33 -15.14
N SER A 270 -18.13 -9.71 -14.61
CA SER A 270 -16.88 -9.74 -15.35
C SER A 270 -16.66 -11.03 -16.15
N ALA A 271 -17.57 -12.02 -16.12
CA ALA A 271 -17.38 -13.32 -16.79
C ALA A 271 -16.90 -13.22 -18.24
N ALA A 272 -17.40 -12.25 -19.01
CA ALA A 272 -16.96 -11.99 -20.39
C ALA A 272 -15.45 -11.65 -20.50
N PHE A 273 -14.88 -10.96 -19.50
CA PHE A 273 -13.45 -10.64 -19.46
C PHE A 273 -12.58 -11.88 -19.30
N ALA A 274 -13.08 -12.97 -18.70
CA ALA A 274 -12.32 -14.21 -18.54
C ALA A 274 -11.89 -14.83 -19.88
N ARG A 275 -12.63 -14.53 -20.96
CA ARG A 275 -12.35 -15.01 -22.32
C ARG A 275 -11.54 -14.02 -23.17
N LYS A 276 -11.45 -12.75 -22.76
CA LYS A 276 -10.73 -11.71 -23.52
C LYS A 276 -9.22 -11.97 -23.53
N PRO A 277 -8.49 -11.73 -24.63
CA PRO A 277 -7.03 -11.77 -24.58
C PRO A 277 -6.51 -10.69 -23.61
N VAL A 278 -5.41 -10.99 -22.92
CA VAL A 278 -4.71 -9.99 -22.09
C VAL A 278 -4.19 -8.88 -23.00
N ARG A 279 -4.55 -7.62 -22.74
CA ARG A 279 -4.01 -6.46 -23.46
C ARG A 279 -2.57 -6.16 -23.03
N GLY A 280 -1.73 -5.78 -23.99
CA GLY A 280 -0.31 -5.43 -23.77
C GLY A 280 0.64 -6.10 -24.76
N GLY A 281 1.94 -5.77 -24.63
CA GLY A 281 2.99 -6.34 -25.48
C GLY A 281 3.12 -7.86 -25.34
N TRP A 282 3.78 -8.50 -26.31
CA TRP A 282 3.96 -9.96 -26.35
C TRP A 282 4.58 -10.53 -25.06
N PHE A 283 5.67 -9.93 -24.58
CA PHE A 283 6.34 -10.34 -23.33
C PHE A 283 5.42 -10.26 -22.10
N TYR A 284 4.62 -9.19 -21.99
CA TYR A 284 3.67 -9.03 -20.89
C TYR A 284 2.60 -10.12 -20.90
N ARG A 285 2.05 -10.45 -22.07
CA ARG A 285 1.04 -11.50 -22.23
C ARG A 285 1.58 -12.88 -21.84
N ILE A 286 2.82 -13.20 -22.23
CA ILE A 286 3.49 -14.43 -21.82
C ILE A 286 3.70 -14.47 -20.31
N PHE A 287 4.21 -13.37 -19.73
CA PHE A 287 4.41 -13.27 -18.29
C PHE A 287 3.09 -13.53 -17.53
N ARG A 288 2.00 -12.87 -17.94
CA ARG A 288 0.68 -13.07 -17.34
C ARG A 288 0.23 -14.53 -17.42
N LYS A 289 0.32 -15.15 -18.60
CA LYS A 289 -0.02 -16.58 -18.78
C LYS A 289 0.81 -17.47 -17.85
N LYS A 290 2.11 -17.22 -17.72
CA LYS A 290 3.00 -17.97 -16.81
C LYS A 290 2.58 -17.80 -15.35
N THR A 291 2.27 -16.57 -14.92
CA THR A 291 1.85 -16.29 -13.54
C THR A 291 0.44 -16.80 -13.20
N ASP A 292 -0.47 -16.88 -14.17
CA ASP A 292 -1.80 -17.47 -13.98
C ASP A 292 -1.68 -19.00 -13.89
N ARG A 293 -0.86 -19.63 -14.76
CA ARG A 293 -0.57 -21.07 -14.71
C ARG A 293 0.13 -21.51 -13.42
N ALA A 294 1.06 -20.70 -12.91
CA ALA A 294 1.77 -20.98 -11.66
C ALA A 294 0.81 -21.16 -10.46
N VAL A 295 -0.35 -20.52 -10.52
CA VAL A 295 -1.40 -20.58 -9.49
C VAL A 295 -2.63 -21.35 -9.94
N ARG A 296 -2.60 -22.00 -11.13
CA ARG A 296 -3.70 -22.81 -11.69
C ARG A 296 -4.99 -22.01 -11.93
N LEU A 297 -4.85 -20.82 -12.51
CA LEU A 297 -5.95 -19.96 -12.96
C LEU A 297 -6.06 -19.83 -14.49
N ASP A 298 -5.32 -20.67 -15.24
CA ASP A 298 -5.32 -20.70 -16.70
C ASP A 298 -6.56 -21.36 -17.31
#